data_AF-A0A109LG52-F1
#
_entry.id   AF-A0A109LG52-F1
#
_cell.length_a   1.000
_cell.length_b   1.000
_cell.length_c   1.000
_cell.angle_alpha   90.00
_cell.angle_beta   90.00
_cell.angle_gamma   90.00
#
_symmetry.space_group_name_H-M   'P 1'
#
loop_
_entity.id
_entity.type
_entity.pdbx_description
1 polymer ?
#
loop_
_entity_poly.entity_id
_entity_poly.type
_entity_poly.pdbx_seq_one_letter_code
_entity_poly.pdbx_strand_id
1 'polypeptide(L)'
;MFISMAVVSTVLSWTSVAVIPTEITLFLWATASFAAVPALQINVVTFGKAAPNLVSTLNIGAFNIGNALGAWVGGSVIAHGFGLTSVPLAAAALAILALLVTLITFRQGGNADLAPATN
;
A
#
# COMPACT_ATOMS: atom_id res chain seq x y z
N MET A 1 -2.39 -8.84 2.30
CA MET A 1 -2.72 -7.41 2.03
C MET A 1 -2.14 -6.93 0.70
N PHE A 2 -0.82 -6.75 0.55
CA PHE A 2 -0.28 -6.22 -0.72
C PHE A 2 -0.57 -7.11 -1.93
N ILE A 3 -0.45 -8.43 -1.78
CA ILE A 3 -0.82 -9.40 -2.82
C ILE A 3 -2.31 -9.27 -3.20
N SER A 4 -3.20 -9.20 -2.21
CA SER A 4 -4.64 -9.05 -2.46
C SER A 4 -4.96 -7.73 -3.17
N MET A 5 -4.30 -6.63 -2.79
CA MET A 5 -4.45 -5.35 -3.51
C MET A 5 -3.96 -5.47 -4.96
N ALA A 6 -2.79 -6.06 -5.20
CA ALA A 6 -2.26 -6.25 -6.54
C ALA A 6 -3.19 -7.08 -7.43
N VAL A 7 -3.69 -8.21 -6.91
CA VAL A 7 -4.63 -9.08 -7.63
C VAL A 7 -5.92 -8.34 -7.93
N VAL A 8 -6.57 -7.75 -6.93
CA VAL A 8 -7.88 -7.10 -7.13
C VAL A 8 -7.77 -5.88 -8.03
N SER A 9 -6.70 -5.08 -7.92
CA SER A 9 -6.46 -3.95 -8.83
C SER A 9 -6.18 -4.41 -10.28
N THR A 10 -5.51 -5.55 -10.47
CA THR A 10 -5.33 -6.12 -11.82
C THR A 10 -6.67 -6.59 -12.39
N VAL A 11 -7.48 -7.29 -11.59
CA VAL A 11 -8.83 -7.74 -12.00
C VAL A 11 -9.73 -6.54 -12.33
N LEU A 12 -9.65 -5.46 -11.56
CA LEU A 12 -10.40 -4.21 -11.81
C LEU A 12 -10.10 -3.61 -13.19
N SER A 13 -8.86 -3.72 -13.67
CA SER A 13 -8.50 -3.27 -15.02
C SER A 13 -9.35 -3.96 -16.10
N TRP A 14 -9.56 -5.27 -15.97
CA TRP A 14 -10.37 -6.04 -16.92
C TRP A 14 -11.87 -5.90 -16.69
N THR A 15 -12.35 -5.79 -15.46
CA THR A 15 -13.78 -5.65 -15.17
C THR A 15 -14.31 -4.26 -15.48
N SER A 16 -13.44 -3.25 -15.56
CA SER A 16 -13.78 -1.84 -15.85
C SER A 16 -14.57 -1.62 -17.15
N VAL A 17 -14.61 -2.61 -18.05
CA VAL A 17 -15.36 -2.57 -19.31
C VAL A 17 -16.88 -2.72 -19.12
N ALA A 18 -17.34 -3.20 -17.96
CA ALA A 18 -18.75 -3.44 -17.68
C ALA A 18 -19.12 -2.98 -16.25
N VAL A 19 -20.29 -2.36 -16.10
CA VAL A 19 -20.72 -1.71 -14.83
C VAL A 19 -20.80 -2.71 -13.67
N ILE A 20 -21.55 -3.81 -13.84
CA ILE A 20 -21.79 -4.77 -12.75
C ILE A 20 -20.47 -5.42 -12.26
N PRO A 21 -19.59 -5.97 -13.14
CA PRO A 21 -18.29 -6.48 -12.71
C PRO A 21 -17.42 -5.42 -12.04
N THR A 22 -17.44 -4.18 -12.54
CA THR A 22 -16.69 -3.05 -11.97
C THR A 22 -17.09 -2.81 -10.53
N GLU A 23 -18.39 -2.67 -10.25
CA GLU A 23 -18.90 -2.40 -8.89
C GLU A 23 -18.50 -3.49 -7.90
N ILE A 24 -18.61 -4.76 -8.29
CA ILE A 24 -18.20 -5.89 -7.45
C ILE A 24 -16.70 -5.82 -7.16
N THR A 25 -15.88 -5.59 -8.18
CA THR A 25 -14.43 -5.50 -8.00
C THR A 25 -14.00 -4.26 -7.21
N LEU A 26 -14.70 -3.13 -7.37
CA LEU A 26 -14.47 -1.92 -6.57
C LEU A 26 -14.80 -2.16 -5.10
N PHE A 27 -15.87 -2.89 -4.80
CA PHE A 27 -16.22 -3.28 -3.43
C PHE A 27 -15.13 -4.16 -2.79
N LEU A 28 -14.64 -5.16 -3.52
CA LEU A 28 -13.54 -6.01 -3.07
C LEU A 28 -12.24 -5.21 -2.90
N TRP A 29 -11.96 -4.30 -3.83
CA TRP A 29 -10.80 -3.42 -3.79
C TRP A 29 -10.86 -2.50 -2.57
N ALA A 30 -12.01 -1.88 -2.31
CA ALA A 30 -12.23 -1.02 -1.16
C ALA A 30 -12.04 -1.82 0.14
N THR A 31 -12.61 -3.02 0.23
CA THR A 31 -12.45 -3.88 1.40
C THR A 31 -10.96 -4.22 1.65
N ALA A 32 -10.23 -4.64 0.62
CA ALA A 32 -8.81 -4.95 0.73
C ALA A 32 -7.96 -3.73 1.12
N SER A 33 -8.30 -2.55 0.59
CA SER A 33 -7.56 -1.30 0.82
C SER A 33 -7.86 -0.69 2.18
N PHE A 34 -9.12 -0.72 2.64
CA PHE A 34 -9.51 -0.15 3.94
C PHE A 34 -9.15 -1.06 5.11
N ALA A 35 -9.17 -2.40 4.94
CA ALA A 35 -8.73 -3.32 6.00
C ALA A 35 -7.25 -3.13 6.38
N ALA A 36 -6.44 -2.67 5.42
CA ALA A 36 -5.02 -2.40 5.62
C ALA A 36 -4.72 -1.23 6.56
N VAL A 37 -5.49 -0.16 6.46
CA VAL A 37 -5.21 1.14 7.09
C VAL A 37 -5.14 1.04 8.62
N PRO A 38 -6.17 0.54 9.33
CA PRO A 38 -6.15 0.44 10.78
C PRO A 38 -5.13 -0.61 11.27
N ALA A 39 -4.95 -1.70 10.53
CA ALA A 39 -3.98 -2.74 10.87
C ALA A 39 -2.56 -2.16 10.90
N LEU A 40 -2.14 -1.43 9.86
CA LEU A 40 -0.82 -0.79 9.84
C LEU A 40 -0.68 0.29 10.91
N GLN A 41 -1.71 1.12 11.10
CA GLN A 41 -1.68 2.21 12.08
C GLN A 41 -1.48 1.69 13.51
N ILE A 42 -2.16 0.62 13.91
CA ILE A 42 -2.01 0.00 15.23
C ILE A 42 -0.60 -0.60 15.39
N ASN A 43 -0.09 -1.28 14.36
CA ASN A 43 1.25 -1.86 14.39
C ASN A 43 2.31 -0.78 14.63
N VAL A 44 2.29 0.31 13.85
CA VAL A 44 3.28 1.39 13.92
C VAL A 44 3.30 2.04 15.30
N VAL A 45 2.14 2.38 15.88
CA VAL A 45 2.05 2.99 17.21
C VAL A 45 2.57 2.03 18.31
N THR A 46 2.36 0.71 18.15
CA THR A 46 2.81 -0.29 19.13
C THR A 46 4.33 -0.48 19.16
N PHE A 47 5.03 -0.28 18.04
CA PHE A 47 6.50 -0.29 17.98
C PHE A 47 7.13 0.97 18.63
N GLY A 48 6.39 2.08 18.67
CA GLY A 48 6.84 3.38 19.17
C GLY A 48 6.61 3.63 20.65
N LYS A 49 6.72 2.63 21.54
CA LYS A 49 6.33 2.77 22.97
C LYS A 49 6.97 3.96 23.69
N ALA A 50 8.18 4.37 23.29
CA ALA A 50 8.89 5.51 23.87
C ALA A 50 8.40 6.89 23.37
N ALA A 51 7.74 6.95 22.20
CA ALA A 51 7.28 8.21 21.58
C ALA A 51 6.01 8.02 20.72
N PRO A 52 4.87 7.60 21.30
CA PRO A 52 3.66 7.22 20.55
C PRO A 52 3.04 8.39 19.78
N ASN A 53 3.08 9.61 20.31
CA ASN A 53 2.56 10.80 19.61
C ASN A 53 3.36 11.13 18.36
N LEU A 54 4.70 11.08 18.43
CA LEU A 54 5.57 11.31 17.27
C LEU A 54 5.33 10.26 16.20
N VAL A 55 5.25 8.99 16.60
CA VAL A 55 5.02 7.85 15.69
C VAL A 55 3.64 7.93 15.02
N SER A 56 2.60 8.36 15.76
CA SER A 56 1.27 8.62 15.19
C SER A 56 1.30 9.73 14.13
N THR A 57 1.99 10.86 14.40
CA THR A 57 2.12 11.95 13.41
C THR A 57 2.87 11.52 12.16
N LEU A 58 3.93 10.72 12.29
CA LEU A 58 4.67 10.17 11.15
C LEU A 58 3.80 9.21 10.31
N ASN A 59 2.98 8.39 10.95
CA ASN A 59 2.07 7.49 10.24
C ASN A 59 1.02 8.25 9.42
N ILE A 60 0.43 9.31 10.00
CA ILE A 60 -0.49 10.21 9.29
C ILE A 60 0.23 10.92 8.14
N GLY A 61 1.46 11.40 8.35
CA GLY A 61 2.29 12.01 7.31
C GLY A 61 2.57 11.05 6.15
N ALA A 62 2.96 9.81 6.45
CA ALA A 62 3.21 8.76 5.47
C ALA A 62 1.94 8.42 4.66
N PHE A 63 0.77 8.37 5.31
CA PHE A 63 -0.51 8.17 4.63
C PHE A 63 -0.81 9.30 3.62
N ASN A 64 -0.60 10.56 4.01
CA ASN A 64 -0.80 11.69 3.11
C ASN A 64 0.16 11.68 1.92
N ILE A 65 1.44 11.34 2.15
CA ILE A 65 2.41 11.16 1.07
C ILE A 65 1.97 10.03 0.13
N GLY A 66 1.47 8.92 0.68
CA GLY A 66 0.92 7.82 -0.10
C GLY A 66 -0.23 8.27 -1.01
N ASN A 67 -1.18 9.05 -0.51
CA ASN A 67 -2.29 9.59 -1.31
C ASN A 67 -1.79 10.54 -2.41
N ALA A 68 -0.84 11.43 -2.09
CA ALA A 68 -0.25 12.34 -3.06
C ALA A 68 0.50 11.58 -4.18
N LEU A 69 1.32 10.58 -3.81
CA LEU A 69 2.01 9.73 -4.77
C LEU A 69 1.03 8.91 -5.62
N GLY A 70 -0.01 8.35 -5.01
CA GLY A 70 -1.05 7.61 -5.74
C GLY A 70 -1.77 8.48 -6.76
N ALA A 71 -2.16 9.70 -6.38
CA ALA A 71 -2.77 10.66 -7.28
C ALA A 71 -1.82 11.09 -8.42
N TRP A 72 -0.55 11.33 -8.11
CA TRP A 72 0.47 11.67 -9.10
C TRP A 72 0.70 10.52 -10.10
N VAL A 73 0.88 9.28 -9.61
CA VAL A 73 1.07 8.10 -10.47
C VAL A 73 -0.17 7.87 -11.34
N GLY A 74 -1.38 7.85 -10.76
CA GLY A 74 -2.61 7.69 -11.52
C GLY A 74 -2.83 8.80 -12.55
N GLY A 75 -2.57 10.05 -12.17
CA GLY A 75 -2.63 11.19 -13.08
C GLY A 75 -1.60 11.10 -14.20
N SER A 76 -0.38 10.64 -13.92
CA SER A 76 0.67 10.45 -14.92
C SER A 76 0.29 9.38 -15.94
N VAL A 77 -0.34 8.29 -15.52
CA VAL A 77 -0.81 7.20 -16.39
C VAL A 77 -1.85 7.75 -17.38
N ILE A 78 -2.78 8.57 -16.89
CA ILE A 78 -3.79 9.22 -17.73
C ILE A 78 -3.12 10.23 -18.67
N ALA A 79 -2.20 11.07 -18.17
CA ALA A 79 -1.53 12.11 -18.95
C ALA A 79 -0.69 11.56 -20.11
N HIS A 80 -0.12 10.36 -19.98
CA HIS A 80 0.63 9.69 -21.05
C HIS A 80 -0.27 8.92 -22.05
N GLY A 81 -1.60 8.99 -21.91
CA GLY A 81 -2.54 8.42 -22.87
C GLY A 81 -2.88 6.94 -22.69
N PHE A 82 -2.47 6.30 -21.58
CA PHE A 82 -2.79 4.88 -21.33
C PHE A 82 -4.26 4.64 -20.97
N GLY A 83 -5.03 5.70 -20.73
CA GLY A 83 -6.47 5.63 -20.45
C GLY A 83 -6.83 5.17 -19.02
N LEU A 84 -8.11 5.26 -18.68
CA LEU A 84 -8.57 5.06 -17.30
C LEU A 84 -8.47 3.60 -16.82
N THR A 85 -8.58 2.65 -17.75
CA THR A 85 -8.53 1.20 -17.46
C THR A 85 -7.13 0.72 -17.06
N SER A 86 -6.09 1.51 -17.33
CA SER A 86 -4.70 1.20 -16.98
C SER A 86 -4.31 1.71 -15.58
N VAL A 87 -5.09 2.63 -14.99
CA VAL A 87 -4.84 3.18 -13.64
C VAL A 87 -4.84 2.07 -12.56
N PRO A 88 -5.77 1.09 -12.58
CA PRO A 88 -5.71 -0.03 -11.66
C PRO A 88 -4.43 -0.88 -11.79
N LEU A 89 -3.83 -0.98 -13.00
CA LEU A 89 -2.56 -1.69 -13.18
C LEU A 89 -1.39 -0.96 -12.52
N ALA A 90 -1.37 0.37 -12.58
CA ALA A 90 -0.38 1.17 -11.86
C ALA A 90 -0.51 1.01 -10.33
N ALA A 91 -1.75 0.94 -9.81
CA ALA A 91 -2.00 0.62 -8.41
C ALA A 91 -1.49 -0.79 -8.04
N ALA A 92 -1.67 -1.78 -8.93
CA ALA A 92 -1.14 -3.12 -8.72
C ALA A 92 0.40 -3.13 -8.68
N ALA A 93 1.06 -2.38 -9.57
CA ALA A 93 2.52 -2.23 -9.57
C ALA A 93 3.02 -1.60 -8.26
N LEU A 94 2.37 -0.53 -7.77
CA LEU A 94 2.70 0.08 -6.49
C LEU A 94 2.51 -0.89 -5.31
N ALA A 95 1.46 -1.72 -5.32
CA ALA A 95 1.25 -2.73 -4.31
C ALA A 95 2.36 -3.81 -4.31
N ILE A 96 2.83 -4.22 -5.49
CA ILE A 96 3.97 -5.14 -5.62
C ILE A 96 5.26 -4.49 -5.11
N LEU A 97 5.53 -3.23 -5.45
CA LEU A 97 6.69 -2.50 -4.93
C LEU A 97 6.66 -2.42 -3.40
N ALA A 98 5.50 -2.10 -2.81
CA ALA A 98 5.33 -2.08 -1.36
C ALA A 98 5.58 -3.46 -0.71
N LEU A 99 5.13 -4.55 -1.36
CA LEU A 99 5.43 -5.91 -0.92
C LEU A 99 6.95 -6.18 -0.95
N LEU A 100 7.64 -5.84 -2.03
CA LEU A 100 9.08 -6.04 -2.16
C LEU A 100 9.86 -5.28 -1.08
N VAL A 101 9.53 -4.00 -0.86
CA VAL A 101 10.14 -3.19 0.20
C VAL A 101 9.89 -3.83 1.57
N THR A 102 8.66 -4.27 1.83
CA THR A 102 8.30 -4.96 3.09
C THR A 102 9.16 -6.21 3.29
N LEU A 103 9.27 -7.06 2.27
CA LEU A 103 10.07 -8.28 2.34
C LEU A 103 11.57 -7.99 2.56
N ILE A 104 12.12 -6.97 1.92
CA ILE A 104 13.52 -6.55 2.11
C ILE A 104 13.75 -6.09 3.55
N THR A 105 12.87 -5.23 4.08
CA THR A 105 12.97 -4.73 5.46
C THR A 105 12.90 -5.86 6.48
N PHE A 106 11.99 -6.82 6.31
CA PHE A 106 11.90 -7.99 7.20
C PHE A 106 13.14 -8.87 7.14
N ARG A 107 13.73 -9.06 5.96
CA ARG A 107 14.98 -9.82 5.81
C ARG A 107 16.17 -9.14 6.49
N GLN A 108 16.23 -7.81 6.46
CA GLN A 108 17.27 -7.04 7.13
C GLN A 108 17.11 -7.05 8.66
N GLY A 109 15.87 -7.03 9.16
CA GLY A 109 15.58 -7.13 10.59
C GLY A 109 15.99 -8.46 11.23
N GLY A 110 16.03 -9.55 10.46
CA GLY A 110 16.53 -10.86 10.93
C GLY A 110 18.05 -10.96 11.08
N ASN A 111 18.82 -9.98 10.59
CA ASN A 111 20.29 -9.98 10.60
C ASN A 111 20.88 -9.07 11.70
N ALA A 112 20.05 -8.43 12.52
CA ALA A 112 20.47 -7.46 13.54
C ALA A 112 20.66 -8.04 14.96
N ASP A 113 20.72 -9.37 15.09
CA ASP A 113 20.90 -10.07 16.39
C ASP A 113 22.36 -10.46 16.70
N LEU A 114 23.36 -9.75 16.15
CA LEU A 114 24.77 -9.98 16.48
C LEU A 114 25.51 -8.69 16.88
N ALA A 115 25.19 -8.20 18.08
CA ALA A 115 26.19 -7.65 18.99
C ALA A 115 25.63 -7.71 20.42
N PRO A 116 26.12 -8.59 21.31
CA PRO A 116 25.83 -8.43 22.72
C PRO A 116 26.44 -7.10 23.16
N ALA A 117 25.60 -6.17 23.62
CA ALA A 117 26.05 -4.99 24.33
C ALA A 117 26.65 -5.43 25.67
N THR A 118 27.92 -5.84 25.64
CA THR A 118 28.73 -6.02 26.85
C THR A 118 29.54 -4.76 27.12
N ASN A 119 29.26 -4.22 28.31
CA ASN A 119 29.92 -3.18 29.12
C ASN A 119 29.62 -1.72 28.75
#